data_AF-A0A060NI05-F1
#
_entry.id   AF-A0A060NI05-F1
#
_cell.length_a   1.000
_cell.length_b   1.000
_cell.length_c   1.000
_cell.angle_alpha   90.00
_cell.angle_beta   90.00
_cell.angle_gamma   90.00
#
_symmetry.space_group_name_H-M   'P 1'
#
loop_
_entity.id
_entity.type
_entity.pdbx_description
1 polymer ?
#
loop_
_entity_poly.entity_id
_entity_poly.type
_entity_poly.pdbx_seq_one_letter_code
_entity_poly.pdbx_strand_id
1 'polypeptide(L)'
;MSPHATPLRGSLPPEGADPAWGGPAPESSPHASPLRGSLPPEGAVPAWGGPAPELSPHATLPPEGAVPAWGGPAPEPSPHASLPTEGRPFKVLGVQQIAIGAPDKQRLHTLWVQLLGLPVTGHFRSERENVEEDICTIGHGAHAVEVDLMQPIDAQAKPAVHSTPLNHIGLWVDDLPRAVEWLTAQGVRFAPGGIRKGAAGFDICFMHPKASAEFPFSGEGVLIELVQAPPEVIAALA
;
A
#
# COMPACT_ATOMS: atom_id res chain seq x y z
N MET A 1 -13.99 -13.24 67.41
CA MET A 1 -13.82 -12.32 66.27
C MET A 1 -12.44 -12.61 65.71
N SER A 2 -12.39 -13.52 64.74
CA SER A 2 -11.15 -14.12 64.24
C SER A 2 -10.50 -13.28 63.14
N PRO A 3 -9.15 -13.20 63.08
CA PRO A 3 -8.39 -12.46 62.08
C PRO A 3 -7.87 -13.35 60.92
N HIS A 4 -7.40 -12.68 59.86
CA HIS A 4 -6.65 -13.17 58.68
C HIS A 4 -7.41 -13.87 57.53
N ALA A 5 -7.28 -13.29 56.34
CA ALA A 5 -7.33 -13.99 55.05
C ALA A 5 -6.35 -13.35 54.04
N THR A 6 -5.59 -14.22 53.39
CA THR A 6 -4.54 -14.07 52.35
C THR A 6 -5.15 -13.71 50.97
N PRO A 7 -4.37 -13.35 49.93
CA PRO A 7 -4.87 -12.76 48.69
C PRO A 7 -5.36 -13.81 47.68
N LEU A 8 -6.28 -13.44 46.79
CA LEU A 8 -6.74 -14.27 45.68
C LEU A 8 -6.24 -13.74 44.32
N ARG A 9 -5.86 -14.73 43.52
CA ARG A 9 -5.30 -14.72 42.17
C ARG A 9 -6.45 -14.91 41.15
N GLY A 10 -6.29 -14.36 39.94
CA GLY A 10 -7.17 -14.57 38.77
C GLY A 10 -8.10 -13.37 38.53
N SER A 11 -8.23 -12.82 37.32
CA SER A 11 -8.43 -13.52 36.05
C SER A 11 -7.93 -12.72 34.84
N LEU A 12 -7.37 -13.44 33.87
CA LEU A 12 -7.02 -12.97 32.52
C LEU A 12 -8.30 -12.64 31.72
N PRO A 13 -8.28 -11.66 30.79
CA PRO A 13 -9.32 -11.52 29.78
C PRO A 13 -9.19 -12.60 28.68
N PRO A 14 -10.31 -12.92 27.99
CA PRO A 14 -10.42 -14.11 27.16
C PRO A 14 -9.59 -14.09 25.87
N GLU A 15 -9.12 -15.28 25.54
CA GLU A 15 -8.41 -15.71 24.34
C GLU A 15 -9.35 -15.70 23.12
N GLY A 16 -8.94 -15.09 22.00
CA GLY A 16 -9.75 -15.07 20.78
C GLY A 16 -9.54 -13.91 19.79
N ALA A 17 -8.39 -13.22 19.81
CA ALA A 17 -8.03 -12.31 18.73
C ALA A 17 -7.24 -13.11 17.67
N ASP A 18 -7.88 -13.47 16.55
CA ASP A 18 -7.22 -14.03 15.38
C ASP A 18 -6.31 -12.99 14.71
N PRO A 19 -4.98 -13.17 14.68
CA PRO A 19 -4.08 -12.29 13.95
C PRO A 19 -3.43 -13.12 12.83
N ALA A 20 -4.18 -13.49 11.79
CA ALA A 20 -3.64 -14.29 10.70
C ALA A 20 -3.17 -13.43 9.52
N TRP A 21 -2.04 -12.75 9.73
CA TRP A 21 -1.13 -12.48 8.61
C TRP A 21 -0.56 -13.83 8.18
N GLY A 22 -0.98 -14.31 7.01
CA GLY A 22 -0.68 -15.64 6.51
C GLY A 22 0.81 -15.94 6.42
N GLY A 23 1.27 -16.90 7.21
CA GLY A 23 2.47 -17.70 6.99
C GLY A 23 2.09 -19.19 6.99
N PRO A 24 2.75 -20.06 6.21
CA PRO A 24 2.33 -21.46 6.07
C PRO A 24 2.85 -22.32 7.24
N ALA A 25 2.04 -23.30 7.67
CA ALA A 25 2.44 -24.34 8.64
C ALA A 25 2.91 -25.63 7.93
N PRO A 26 3.83 -26.41 8.52
CA PRO A 26 4.35 -27.67 7.96
C PRO A 26 3.56 -28.90 8.46
N GLU A 27 3.51 -29.99 7.67
CA GLU A 27 4.03 -31.33 8.03
C GLU A 27 3.55 -32.48 7.08
N SER A 28 4.55 -33.25 6.63
CA SER A 28 4.62 -34.72 6.39
C SER A 28 3.60 -35.48 5.49
N SER A 29 4.16 -36.17 4.48
CA SER A 29 3.55 -37.17 3.57
C SER A 29 3.38 -38.57 4.21
N PRO A 30 2.76 -39.58 3.51
CA PRO A 30 3.52 -40.39 2.54
C PRO A 30 2.73 -40.97 1.33
N HIS A 31 3.46 -41.20 0.23
CA HIS A 31 3.41 -42.33 -0.73
C HIS A 31 3.52 -41.91 -2.22
N ALA A 32 4.75 -41.97 -2.76
CA ALA A 32 5.15 -42.69 -3.98
C ALA A 32 6.63 -42.38 -4.34
N SER A 33 7.44 -43.41 -4.57
CA SER A 33 8.87 -43.35 -4.95
C SER A 33 9.05 -43.51 -6.49
N PRO A 34 10.28 -43.51 -7.07
CA PRO A 34 10.96 -42.31 -7.57
C PRO A 34 11.46 -42.45 -9.03
N LEU A 35 11.69 -41.36 -9.77
CA LEU A 35 12.64 -41.36 -10.89
C LEU A 35 13.38 -40.01 -11.05
N ARG A 36 14.67 -40.07 -10.70
CA ARG A 36 15.83 -39.57 -11.48
C ARG A 36 16.02 -38.06 -11.65
N GLY A 37 17.05 -37.52 -10.98
CA GLY A 37 17.74 -36.28 -11.40
C GLY A 37 18.30 -35.48 -10.23
N SER A 38 19.62 -35.47 -10.08
CA SER A 38 20.41 -34.93 -8.97
C SER A 38 20.35 -33.40 -8.81
N LEU A 39 20.51 -32.91 -7.58
CA LEU A 39 20.78 -31.50 -7.26
C LEU A 39 22.21 -31.08 -7.71
N PRO A 40 22.45 -29.82 -8.10
CA PRO A 40 23.79 -29.25 -8.13
C PRO A 40 24.27 -28.86 -6.71
N PRO A 41 25.60 -28.81 -6.46
CA PRO A 41 26.19 -28.49 -5.16
C PRO A 41 26.25 -26.97 -4.87
N GLU A 42 26.68 -26.65 -3.64
CA GLU A 42 26.81 -25.32 -3.01
C GLU A 42 27.20 -24.15 -3.93
N GLY A 43 26.49 -23.02 -3.78
CA GLY A 43 26.80 -21.74 -4.43
C GLY A 43 25.59 -20.93 -4.93
N ALA A 44 24.36 -21.22 -4.47
CA ALA A 44 23.16 -20.56 -4.96
C ALA A 44 23.05 -19.09 -4.49
N VAL A 45 23.08 -18.17 -5.45
CA VAL A 45 22.73 -16.74 -5.31
C VAL A 45 21.38 -16.53 -6.02
N PRO A 46 20.35 -15.88 -5.42
CA PRO A 46 19.16 -15.52 -6.18
C PRO A 46 19.15 -14.07 -6.68
N ALA A 47 18.99 -13.98 -8.00
CA ALA A 47 17.83 -13.37 -8.65
C ALA A 47 17.79 -11.86 -8.93
N TRP A 48 18.87 -11.22 -9.35
CA TRP A 48 18.78 -10.13 -10.34
C TRP A 48 19.96 -10.25 -11.33
N GLY A 49 19.65 -10.56 -12.60
CA GLY A 49 20.61 -10.55 -13.71
C GLY A 49 21.29 -11.90 -14.02
N GLY A 50 20.59 -12.80 -14.72
CA GLY A 50 21.20 -13.94 -15.44
C GLY A 50 21.25 -13.66 -16.95
N PRO A 51 22.20 -14.26 -17.72
CA PRO A 51 22.30 -14.04 -19.15
C PRO A 51 21.11 -14.67 -19.89
N ALA A 52 20.77 -14.12 -21.05
CA ALA A 52 19.66 -14.58 -21.89
C ALA A 52 19.73 -16.10 -22.17
N PRO A 53 18.60 -16.82 -22.24
CA PRO A 53 18.61 -18.24 -22.53
C PRO A 53 19.12 -18.49 -23.96
N GLU A 54 20.02 -19.48 -24.11
CA GLU A 54 20.38 -20.00 -25.42
C GLU A 54 19.14 -20.59 -26.12
N LEU A 55 18.94 -20.19 -27.37
CA LEU A 55 17.84 -20.63 -28.22
C LEU A 55 18.08 -22.08 -28.66
N SER A 56 17.17 -22.99 -28.28
CA SER A 56 17.01 -24.28 -28.97
C SER A 56 16.68 -24.03 -30.45
N PRO A 57 17.25 -24.77 -31.43
CA PRO A 57 17.20 -24.42 -32.86
C PRO A 57 15.84 -24.69 -33.56
N HIS A 58 14.73 -24.80 -32.82
CA HIS A 58 13.40 -25.00 -33.40
C HIS A 58 12.30 -24.19 -32.69
N ALA A 59 12.56 -22.92 -32.41
CA ALA A 59 11.51 -21.96 -32.09
C ALA A 59 11.19 -21.12 -33.33
N THR A 60 9.99 -21.29 -33.88
CA THR A 60 9.45 -20.48 -34.96
C THR A 60 9.46 -19.01 -34.55
N LEU A 61 10.01 -18.13 -35.39
CA LEU A 61 10.00 -16.69 -35.16
C LEU A 61 8.57 -16.20 -34.91
N PRO A 62 8.33 -15.27 -33.97
CA PRO A 62 7.06 -14.55 -33.91
C PRO A 62 6.86 -13.78 -35.22
N PRO A 63 5.61 -13.62 -35.71
CA PRO A 63 5.35 -12.88 -36.93
C PRO A 63 5.89 -11.45 -36.82
N GLU A 64 6.46 -10.92 -37.90
CA GLU A 64 6.87 -9.52 -38.00
C GLU A 64 5.70 -8.61 -37.57
N GLY A 65 5.92 -7.83 -36.50
CA GLY A 65 4.92 -6.88 -35.97
C GLY A 65 4.60 -7.00 -34.47
N ALA A 66 5.20 -7.92 -33.72
CA ALA A 66 5.00 -7.98 -32.27
C ALA A 66 5.69 -6.79 -31.56
N VAL A 67 4.89 -5.80 -31.14
CA VAL A 67 5.31 -4.69 -30.28
C VAL A 67 5.41 -5.12 -28.80
N PRO A 68 6.40 -4.66 -28.04
CA PRO A 68 6.46 -4.88 -26.59
C PRO A 68 5.24 -4.29 -25.88
N ALA A 69 4.81 -4.90 -24.77
CA ALA A 69 3.65 -4.47 -23.97
C ALA A 69 3.77 -3.04 -23.38
N TRP A 70 4.93 -2.41 -23.49
CA TRP A 70 5.18 -1.03 -23.10
C TRP A 70 5.95 -0.37 -24.24
N GLY A 71 5.29 0.49 -25.02
CA GLY A 71 5.92 1.21 -26.15
C GLY A 71 5.05 1.55 -27.35
N GLY A 72 3.74 1.26 -27.34
CA GLY A 72 2.82 1.80 -28.35
C GLY A 72 2.50 3.28 -28.11
N PRO A 73 2.15 4.07 -29.14
CA PRO A 73 1.60 5.40 -28.92
C PRO A 73 0.39 5.29 -28.00
N ALA A 74 0.27 6.21 -27.03
CA ALA A 74 -0.89 6.27 -26.15
C ALA A 74 -2.16 6.28 -27.02
N PRO A 75 -3.15 5.41 -26.74
CA PRO A 75 -4.43 5.51 -27.43
C PRO A 75 -4.96 6.94 -27.25
N GLU A 76 -5.42 7.57 -28.33
CA GLU A 76 -6.07 8.87 -28.24
C GLU A 76 -7.16 8.82 -27.16
N PRO A 77 -7.34 9.88 -26.36
CA PRO A 77 -8.36 9.89 -25.33
C PRO A 77 -9.72 9.72 -26.00
N SER A 78 -10.24 8.49 -25.96
CA SER A 78 -11.66 8.23 -26.17
C SER A 78 -12.42 9.23 -25.30
N PRO A 79 -13.48 9.90 -25.80
CA PRO A 79 -14.34 10.70 -24.94
C PRO A 79 -14.84 9.73 -23.87
N HIS A 80 -14.29 9.86 -22.66
CA HIS A 80 -14.59 8.98 -21.56
C HIS A 80 -16.11 8.99 -21.43
N ALA A 81 -16.73 7.84 -21.69
CA ALA A 81 -18.09 7.64 -21.25
C ALA A 81 -18.04 7.77 -19.73
N SER A 82 -18.37 8.96 -19.24
CA SER A 82 -18.59 9.23 -17.84
C SER A 82 -19.59 8.18 -17.39
N LEU A 83 -19.14 7.17 -16.64
CA LEU A 83 -20.07 6.38 -15.85
C LEU A 83 -20.86 7.41 -15.03
N PRO A 84 -22.20 7.38 -15.05
CA PRO A 84 -22.98 8.44 -14.45
C PRO A 84 -22.54 8.61 -13.00
N THR A 85 -22.11 9.82 -12.65
CA THR A 85 -21.92 10.27 -11.27
C THR A 85 -23.25 10.35 -10.51
N GLU A 86 -24.36 9.98 -11.14
CA GLU A 86 -25.70 10.04 -10.60
C GLU A 86 -25.82 9.12 -9.38
N GLY A 87 -25.71 9.72 -8.19
CA GLY A 87 -25.91 9.07 -6.90
C GLY A 87 -24.67 9.05 -5.98
N ARG A 88 -23.47 9.37 -6.47
CA ARG A 88 -22.28 9.44 -5.60
C ARG A 88 -22.21 10.80 -4.90
N PRO A 89 -22.24 10.88 -3.56
CA PRO A 89 -22.40 12.14 -2.82
C PRO A 89 -21.06 12.84 -2.47
N PHE A 90 -19.98 12.52 -3.18
CA PHE A 90 -18.64 13.07 -2.99
C PHE A 90 -17.85 13.02 -4.31
N LYS A 91 -16.77 13.80 -4.38
CA LYS A 91 -15.84 13.89 -5.49
C LYS A 91 -14.43 13.54 -5.02
N VAL A 92 -13.71 12.82 -5.89
CA VAL A 92 -12.25 12.68 -5.78
C VAL A 92 -11.64 13.81 -6.60
N LEU A 93 -10.85 14.66 -5.96
CA LEU A 93 -10.37 15.92 -6.55
C LEU A 93 -8.99 15.78 -7.20
N GLY A 94 -8.19 14.82 -6.76
CA GLY A 94 -6.85 14.60 -7.28
C GLY A 94 -6.00 13.75 -6.35
N VAL A 95 -4.74 13.54 -6.73
CA VAL A 95 -3.75 12.90 -5.86
C VAL A 95 -3.30 13.91 -4.82
N GLN A 96 -3.25 13.49 -3.57
CA GLN A 96 -2.68 14.26 -2.47
C GLN A 96 -1.24 13.82 -2.20
N GLN A 97 -1.01 12.50 -2.04
CA GLN A 97 0.32 11.96 -1.79
C GLN A 97 0.58 10.61 -2.44
N ILE A 98 1.85 10.29 -2.64
CA ILE A 98 2.34 8.97 -3.03
C ILE A 98 3.40 8.56 -2.02
N ALA A 99 3.14 7.49 -1.28
CA ALA A 99 4.05 7.06 -0.23
C ALA A 99 4.94 5.91 -0.69
N ILE A 100 6.24 6.07 -0.45
CA ILE A 100 7.29 5.15 -0.90
C ILE A 100 8.04 4.61 0.31
N GLY A 101 7.95 3.30 0.55
CA GLY A 101 8.59 2.64 1.68
C GLY A 101 9.93 2.01 1.33
N ALA A 102 10.91 2.16 2.21
CA ALA A 102 12.15 1.39 2.17
C ALA A 102 12.67 1.07 3.60
N PRO A 103 13.48 0.02 3.78
CA PRO A 103 14.13 -0.24 5.07
C PRO A 103 15.07 0.88 5.51
N ASP A 104 15.65 1.61 4.54
CA ASP A 104 16.56 2.73 4.74
C ASP A 104 16.12 3.89 3.84
N LYS A 105 15.61 4.97 4.46
CA LYS A 105 15.16 6.18 3.76
C LYS A 105 16.31 6.87 3.05
N GLN A 106 17.56 6.68 3.46
CA GLN A 106 18.66 7.43 2.88
C GLN A 106 18.96 7.06 1.42
N ARG A 107 18.64 5.81 1.04
CA ARG A 107 18.64 5.40 -0.38
C ARG A 107 17.54 6.09 -1.18
N LEU A 108 16.36 6.28 -0.59
CA LEU A 108 15.27 7.04 -1.20
C LEU A 108 15.68 8.52 -1.33
N HIS A 109 16.18 9.13 -0.27
CA HIS A 109 16.64 10.52 -0.29
C HIS A 109 17.70 10.75 -1.37
N THR A 110 18.70 9.85 -1.49
CA THR A 110 19.72 9.93 -2.55
C THR A 110 19.08 9.96 -3.94
N LEU A 111 18.15 9.05 -4.23
CA LEU A 111 17.51 9.00 -5.54
C LEU A 111 16.56 10.18 -5.76
N TRP A 112 15.56 10.33 -4.92
CA TRP A 112 14.43 11.24 -5.13
C TRP A 112 14.81 12.70 -4.89
N VAL A 113 15.58 12.98 -3.84
CA VAL A 113 15.96 14.36 -3.49
C VAL A 113 17.22 14.76 -4.24
N GLN A 114 18.30 13.98 -4.16
CA GLN A 114 19.60 14.43 -4.69
C GLN A 114 19.73 14.25 -6.20
N LEU A 115 19.28 13.12 -6.76
CA LEU A 115 19.42 12.84 -8.19
C LEU A 115 18.25 13.37 -9.02
N LEU A 116 17.02 13.20 -8.54
CA LEU A 116 15.81 13.68 -9.25
C LEU A 116 15.43 15.13 -8.88
N GLY A 117 15.95 15.66 -7.77
CA GLY A 117 15.78 17.07 -7.42
C GLY A 117 14.43 17.42 -6.79
N LEU A 118 13.71 16.46 -6.20
CA LEU A 118 12.47 16.76 -5.50
C LEU A 118 12.76 17.59 -4.23
N PRO A 119 12.07 18.73 -4.02
CA PRO A 119 12.32 19.57 -2.86
C PRO A 119 11.69 18.94 -1.62
N VAL A 120 12.49 18.76 -0.57
CA VAL A 120 12.00 18.39 0.76
C VAL A 120 11.32 19.60 1.38
N THR A 121 10.06 19.45 1.74
CA THR A 121 9.20 20.50 2.32
C THR A 121 8.85 20.22 3.77
N GLY A 122 9.04 18.99 4.23
CA GLY A 122 8.77 18.62 5.61
C GLY A 122 9.43 17.31 6.03
N HIS A 123 9.33 17.04 7.33
CA HIS A 123 9.70 15.78 7.94
C HIS A 123 8.61 15.39 8.93
N PHE A 124 8.32 14.11 9.01
CA PHE A 124 7.36 13.58 9.97
C PHE A 124 7.91 12.32 10.64
N ARG A 125 7.58 12.14 11.91
CA ARG A 125 7.98 10.98 12.69
C ARG A 125 6.86 10.60 13.66
N SER A 126 6.45 9.34 13.64
CA SER A 126 5.41 8.80 14.50
C SER A 126 5.79 7.42 15.03
N GLU A 127 5.98 7.33 16.34
CA GLU A 127 6.20 6.05 17.04
C GLU A 127 4.96 5.13 16.93
N ARG A 128 3.76 5.72 16.97
CA ARG A 128 2.50 4.98 16.86
C ARG A 128 2.36 4.28 15.50
N GLU A 129 2.74 4.97 14.43
CA GLU A 129 2.64 4.45 13.06
C GLU A 129 3.93 3.75 12.62
N ASN A 130 4.93 3.64 13.49
CA ASN A 130 6.26 3.09 13.21
C ASN A 130 6.87 3.66 11.92
N VAL A 131 6.88 4.99 11.79
CA VAL A 131 7.34 5.67 10.57
C VAL A 131 8.18 6.91 10.86
N GLU A 132 9.21 7.08 10.05
CA GLU A 132 9.94 8.33 9.88
C GLU A 132 10.04 8.63 8.38
N GLU A 133 9.66 9.84 7.97
CA GLU A 133 9.55 10.20 6.57
C GLU A 133 10.10 11.59 6.23
N ASP A 134 10.63 11.69 5.01
CA ASP A 134 10.89 12.98 4.35
C ASP A 134 9.72 13.25 3.40
N ILE A 135 9.10 14.40 3.55
CA ILE A 135 7.98 14.83 2.72
C ILE A 135 8.57 15.69 1.61
N CYS A 136 8.46 15.23 0.37
CA CYS A 136 8.80 16.00 -0.80
C CYS A 136 7.53 16.55 -1.45
N THR A 137 7.53 17.76 -2.00
CA THR A 137 6.34 18.29 -2.70
C THR A 137 6.68 18.66 -4.14
N ILE A 138 5.85 18.20 -5.08
CA ILE A 138 5.93 18.57 -6.50
C ILE A 138 4.63 19.20 -6.97
N GLY A 139 4.69 20.00 -8.03
CA GLY A 139 3.52 20.75 -8.50
C GLY A 139 3.27 22.02 -7.69
N HIS A 140 2.11 22.65 -7.88
CA HIS A 140 1.80 23.96 -7.31
C HIS A 140 0.31 24.10 -6.97
N GLY A 141 0.01 24.88 -5.94
CA GLY A 141 -1.35 25.20 -5.53
C GLY A 141 -2.16 23.94 -5.19
N ALA A 142 -3.43 23.91 -5.62
CA ALA A 142 -4.33 22.78 -5.37
C ALA A 142 -3.91 21.47 -6.05
N HIS A 143 -2.98 21.53 -7.03
CA HIS A 143 -2.44 20.37 -7.72
C HIS A 143 -1.07 19.93 -7.19
N ALA A 144 -0.62 20.50 -6.07
CA ALA A 144 0.60 20.03 -5.41
C ALA A 144 0.38 18.60 -4.89
N VAL A 145 1.40 17.76 -5.05
CA VAL A 145 1.40 16.35 -4.64
C VAL A 145 2.61 16.09 -3.75
N GLU A 146 2.38 15.43 -2.63
CA GLU A 146 3.42 14.95 -1.73
C GLU A 146 3.99 13.61 -2.20
N VAL A 147 5.29 13.43 -2.06
CA VAL A 147 6.00 12.17 -2.25
C VAL A 147 6.69 11.84 -0.92
N ASP A 148 6.09 10.92 -0.18
CA ASP A 148 6.50 10.61 1.18
C ASP A 148 7.52 9.48 1.16
N LEU A 149 8.76 9.78 1.54
CA LEU A 149 9.84 8.82 1.56
C LEU A 149 9.95 8.23 2.96
N MET A 150 9.41 7.03 3.16
CA MET A 150 9.22 6.42 4.47
C MET A 150 10.27 5.35 4.80
N GLN A 151 10.70 5.33 6.06
CA GLN A 151 11.34 4.17 6.69
C GLN A 151 10.65 3.83 8.02
N PRO A 152 10.73 2.56 8.49
CA PRO A 152 10.29 2.23 9.83
C PRO A 152 11.21 2.85 10.89
N ILE A 153 10.65 3.15 12.07
CA ILE A 153 11.47 3.49 13.25
C ILE A 153 12.13 2.23 13.80
N ASP A 154 11.36 1.14 13.89
CA ASP A 154 11.81 -0.20 14.22
C ASP A 154 11.41 -1.16 13.10
N ALA A 155 12.41 -1.74 12.43
CA ALA A 155 12.21 -2.65 11.31
C ALA A 155 11.46 -3.94 11.67
N GLN A 156 11.41 -4.32 12.95
CA GLN A 156 10.70 -5.50 13.43
C GLN A 156 9.29 -5.19 13.96
N ALA A 157 8.98 -3.91 14.17
CA ALA A 157 7.67 -3.49 14.65
C ALA A 157 6.65 -3.36 13.51
N LYS A 158 5.36 -3.34 13.89
CA LYS A 158 4.25 -2.99 13.00
C LYS A 158 3.74 -1.59 13.35
N PRO A 159 3.25 -0.80 12.36
CA PRO A 159 3.17 -1.08 10.92
C PRO A 159 4.52 -1.26 10.19
N ALA A 160 4.55 -2.12 9.16
CA ALA A 160 5.75 -2.40 8.36
C ALA A 160 5.78 -1.55 7.08
N VAL A 161 5.94 -0.24 7.23
CA VAL A 161 5.84 0.75 6.13
C VAL A 161 6.80 0.51 4.95
N HIS A 162 7.89 -0.23 5.18
CA HIS A 162 8.88 -0.58 4.17
C HIS A 162 8.54 -1.83 3.35
N SER A 163 7.56 -2.63 3.78
CA SER A 163 7.31 -3.96 3.18
C SER A 163 6.78 -3.88 1.75
N THR A 164 6.03 -2.83 1.42
CA THR A 164 5.52 -2.55 0.07
C THR A 164 6.19 -1.28 -0.44
N PRO A 165 7.06 -1.34 -1.48
CA PRO A 165 7.81 -0.18 -1.93
C PRO A 165 6.96 1.01 -2.38
N LEU A 166 5.94 0.78 -3.20
CA LEU A 166 4.88 1.77 -3.44
C LEU A 166 3.78 1.49 -2.41
N ASN A 167 3.87 2.15 -1.25
CA ASN A 167 3.14 1.75 -0.06
C ASN A 167 1.64 2.06 -0.18
N HIS A 168 1.31 3.30 -0.49
CA HIS A 168 -0.08 3.74 -0.71
C HIS A 168 -0.14 4.99 -1.59
N ILE A 169 -1.35 5.29 -2.05
CA ILE A 169 -1.70 6.55 -2.72
C ILE A 169 -2.77 7.27 -1.90
N GLY A 170 -2.57 8.56 -1.67
CA GLY A 170 -3.55 9.46 -1.06
C GLY A 170 -4.33 10.23 -2.11
N LEU A 171 -5.65 10.30 -1.91
CA LEU A 171 -6.59 10.97 -2.79
C LEU A 171 -7.35 12.04 -2.02
N TRP A 172 -7.36 13.25 -2.57
CA TRP A 172 -8.21 14.33 -2.08
C TRP A 172 -9.70 13.99 -2.28
N VAL A 173 -10.50 14.17 -1.24
CA VAL A 173 -11.96 13.98 -1.23
C VAL A 173 -12.62 15.24 -0.68
N ASP A 174 -13.65 15.73 -1.36
CA ASP A 174 -14.37 16.95 -0.96
C ASP A 174 -15.18 16.82 0.34
N ASP A 175 -15.82 15.67 0.56
CA ASP A 175 -16.57 15.32 1.77
C ASP A 175 -16.23 13.88 2.19
N LEU A 176 -15.18 13.74 3.00
CA LEU A 176 -14.68 12.46 3.46
C LEU A 176 -15.71 11.69 4.32
N PRO A 177 -16.39 12.29 5.32
CA PRO A 177 -17.41 11.58 6.09
C PRO A 177 -18.50 10.98 5.19
N ARG A 178 -18.99 11.75 4.22
CA ARG A 178 -20.04 11.29 3.31
C ARG A 178 -19.54 10.26 2.30
N ALA A 179 -18.29 10.37 1.88
CA ALA A 179 -17.63 9.35 1.08
C ALA A 179 -17.53 8.02 1.82
N VAL A 180 -17.08 8.04 3.07
CA VAL A 180 -16.94 6.84 3.90
C VAL A 180 -18.30 6.19 4.15
N GLU A 181 -19.32 6.97 4.50
CA GLU A 181 -20.69 6.46 4.68
C GLU A 181 -21.19 5.75 3.42
N TRP A 182 -21.11 6.43 2.27
CA TRP A 182 -21.61 5.88 1.01
C TRP A 182 -20.82 4.66 0.55
N LEU A 183 -19.49 4.69 0.60
CA LEU A 183 -18.62 3.57 0.20
C LEU A 183 -18.82 2.35 1.12
N THR A 184 -19.00 2.58 2.42
CA THR A 184 -19.33 1.50 3.37
C THR A 184 -20.66 0.85 3.00
N ALA A 185 -21.69 1.65 2.66
CA ALA A 185 -22.97 1.13 2.20
C ALA A 185 -22.88 0.37 0.87
N GLN A 186 -21.87 0.65 0.03
CA GLN A 186 -21.58 -0.13 -1.17
C GLN A 186 -20.82 -1.44 -0.90
N GLY A 187 -20.38 -1.70 0.34
CA GLY A 187 -19.61 -2.91 0.70
C GLY A 187 -18.10 -2.75 0.53
N VAL A 188 -17.58 -1.53 0.55
CA VAL A 188 -16.13 -1.27 0.56
C VAL A 188 -15.54 -1.63 1.92
N ARG A 189 -14.42 -2.35 1.90
CA ARG A 189 -13.64 -2.65 3.10
C ARG A 189 -12.70 -1.49 3.42
N PHE A 190 -12.91 -0.85 4.56
CA PHE A 190 -11.94 0.08 5.14
C PHE A 190 -10.94 -0.64 6.04
N ALA A 191 -9.73 -0.11 6.12
CA ALA A 191 -8.75 -0.52 7.10
C ALA A 191 -9.16 -0.03 8.50
N PRO A 192 -8.64 -0.67 9.57
CA PRO A 192 -8.94 -0.25 10.94
C PRO A 192 -8.52 1.21 11.23
N GLY A 193 -9.20 1.84 12.19
CA GLY A 193 -8.84 3.17 12.70
C GLY A 193 -9.80 4.30 12.32
N GLY A 194 -10.71 4.07 11.37
CA GLY A 194 -11.72 5.05 10.96
C GLY A 194 -11.11 6.37 10.47
N ILE A 195 -11.92 7.44 10.50
CA ILE A 195 -11.46 8.78 10.19
C ILE A 195 -10.63 9.32 11.37
N ARG A 196 -9.39 9.75 11.08
CA ARG A 196 -8.45 10.30 12.07
C ARG A 196 -7.51 11.32 11.43
N LYS A 197 -6.70 12.03 12.22
CA LYS A 197 -5.67 12.93 11.71
C LYS A 197 -4.47 12.18 11.13
N GLY A 198 -4.08 12.53 9.91
CA GLY A 198 -2.89 12.05 9.20
C GLY A 198 -1.64 12.89 9.45
N ALA A 199 -0.52 12.56 8.79
CA ALA A 199 0.78 13.22 8.95
C ALA A 199 0.73 14.72 8.59
N ALA A 200 0.06 15.06 7.48
CA ALA A 200 -0.18 16.44 7.03
C ALA A 200 -1.28 17.18 7.82
N GLY A 201 -1.87 16.57 8.86
CA GLY A 201 -2.87 17.21 9.72
C GLY A 201 -4.31 17.22 9.17
N PHE A 202 -4.55 16.62 8.01
CA PHE A 202 -5.89 16.42 7.46
C PHE A 202 -6.59 15.20 8.06
N ASP A 203 -7.92 15.16 7.95
CA ASP A 203 -8.67 13.96 8.29
C ASP A 203 -8.51 12.92 7.18
N ILE A 204 -8.21 11.69 7.56
CA ILE A 204 -7.86 10.60 6.66
C ILE A 204 -8.57 9.31 7.07
N CYS A 205 -8.84 8.44 6.09
CA CYS A 205 -9.09 7.03 6.33
C CYS A 205 -8.45 6.18 5.22
N PHE A 206 -8.34 4.87 5.42
CA PHE A 206 -7.73 3.99 4.43
C PHE A 206 -8.72 2.94 3.95
N MET A 207 -8.81 2.74 2.63
CA MET A 207 -9.43 1.56 2.04
C MET A 207 -8.45 0.39 2.12
N HIS A 208 -8.93 -0.76 2.57
CA HIS A 208 -8.08 -1.94 2.73
C HIS A 208 -7.66 -2.49 1.35
N PRO A 209 -6.41 -2.96 1.16
CA PRO A 209 -5.95 -3.47 -0.15
C PRO A 209 -6.65 -4.75 -0.60
N LYS A 210 -7.25 -5.50 0.34
CA LYS A 210 -7.86 -6.81 0.09
C LYS A 210 -9.30 -6.83 0.58
N ALA A 211 -10.22 -7.33 -0.25
CA ALA A 211 -11.61 -7.57 0.13
C ALA A 211 -11.74 -8.63 1.24
N SER A 212 -12.95 -8.81 1.76
CA SER A 212 -13.36 -9.91 2.64
C SER A 212 -14.71 -10.47 2.18
N ALA A 213 -15.18 -11.54 2.82
CA ALA A 213 -16.51 -12.09 2.54
C ALA A 213 -17.65 -11.11 2.88
N GLU A 214 -17.45 -10.27 3.91
CA GLU A 214 -18.42 -9.25 4.32
C GLU A 214 -18.32 -7.97 3.48
N PHE A 215 -17.11 -7.61 3.05
CA PHE A 215 -16.83 -6.40 2.29
C PHE A 215 -16.16 -6.76 0.96
N PRO A 216 -16.93 -7.00 -0.11
CA PRO A 216 -16.42 -7.55 -1.37
C PRO A 216 -15.56 -6.56 -2.17
N PHE A 217 -15.63 -5.26 -1.88
CA PHE A 217 -14.86 -4.24 -2.61
C PHE A 217 -13.68 -3.72 -1.78
N SER A 218 -12.57 -3.42 -2.45
CA SER A 218 -11.31 -3.05 -1.81
C SER A 218 -10.46 -2.14 -2.69
N GLY A 219 -9.23 -1.87 -2.27
CA GLY A 219 -8.24 -1.17 -3.10
C GLY A 219 -7.56 -2.04 -4.17
N GLU A 220 -8.04 -3.27 -4.40
CA GLU A 220 -7.57 -4.17 -5.47
C GLU A 220 -6.04 -4.38 -5.49
N GLY A 221 -5.48 -4.61 -4.29
CA GLY A 221 -4.04 -4.79 -4.07
C GLY A 221 -3.30 -3.52 -3.67
N VAL A 222 -3.94 -2.35 -3.73
CA VAL A 222 -3.36 -1.05 -3.37
C VAL A 222 -3.97 -0.56 -2.06
N LEU A 223 -3.13 -0.09 -1.14
CA LEU A 223 -3.61 0.69 0.01
C LEU A 223 -3.96 2.09 -0.49
N ILE A 224 -5.20 2.51 -0.31
CA ILE A 224 -5.68 3.82 -0.78
C ILE A 224 -6.08 4.64 0.44
N GLU A 225 -5.50 5.82 0.57
CA GLU A 225 -5.85 6.80 1.57
C GLU A 225 -6.82 7.82 0.99
N LEU A 226 -7.92 8.07 1.70
CA LEU A 226 -8.87 9.11 1.39
C LEU A 226 -8.62 10.27 2.36
N VAL A 227 -8.32 11.44 1.82
CA VAL A 227 -7.90 12.62 2.58
C VAL A 227 -8.95 13.72 2.39
N GLN A 228 -9.48 14.25 3.49
CA GLN A 228 -10.38 15.38 3.46
C GLN A 228 -9.65 16.60 2.90
N ALA A 229 -10.07 17.06 1.73
CA ALA A 229 -9.53 18.25 1.09
C ALA A 229 -9.84 19.50 1.91
N PRO A 230 -8.88 20.42 2.06
CA PRO A 230 -9.15 21.71 2.69
C PRO A 230 -9.97 22.62 1.76
N PRO A 231 -10.62 23.68 2.29
CA PRO A 231 -11.52 24.55 1.53
C PRO A 231 -10.91 25.12 0.25
N GLU A 232 -9.63 25.45 0.25
CA GLU A 232 -8.91 26.00 -0.91
C GLU A 232 -8.71 24.98 -2.04
N VAL A 233 -8.54 23.70 -1.72
CA VAL A 233 -8.45 22.62 -2.72
C VAL A 233 -9.83 22.33 -3.29
N ILE A 234 -10.86 22.27 -2.42
CA ILE A 234 -12.26 22.10 -2.84
C ILE A 234 -12.67 23.24 -3.78
N ALA A 235 -12.42 24.49 -3.40
CA ALA A 235 -12.79 25.66 -4.20
C ALA A 235 -12.10 25.68 -5.58
N ALA A 236 -10.90 25.11 -5.68
CA ALA A 236 -10.15 25.06 -6.93
C ALA A 236 -10.54 23.87 -7.84
N LEU A 237 -10.94 22.73 -7.27
CA LEU A 237 -11.03 21.45 -8.00
C LEU A 237 -12.41 20.79 -8.02
N ALA A 238 -13.36 21.23 -7.19
CA ALA A 238 -14.69 20.60 -7.07
C ALA A 238 -15.72 21.14 -8.07
#